data_AF-A0A528A9L4-F1
#
_entry.id   AF-A0A528A9L4-F1
#
_cell.length_a   1.000
_cell.length_b   1.000
_cell.length_c   1.000
_cell.angle_alpha   90.00
_cell.angle_beta   90.00
_cell.angle_gamma   90.00
#
_symmetry.space_group_name_H-M   'P 1'
#
loop_
_entity.id
_entity.type
_entity.pdbx_description
1 polymer ?
#
loop_
_entity_poly.entity_id
_entity_poly.type
_entity_poly.pdbx_seq_one_letter_code
_entity_poly.pdbx_strand_id
1 'polypeptide(L)'
;MHPLHVAAAVLTILVMGAAIAAGGRAVLHGENGRVAARAQAGMAAQSEAPATSAIPRPKAARPEAHSRAIDPEVVAPPQLQPEELERVEPRAPLSDLALARPPKSKMPDDWNGTKLFQPVASAAGVIEAKGYSVAISGVDIVRQDETCTDGGKSWT
;
A
#
# COMPACT_ATOMS: atom_id res chain seq x y z
N MET A 1 -6.62 -0.71 -66.24
CA MET A 1 -6.15 -1.49 -65.07
C MET A 1 -6.94 -2.79 -65.05
N HIS A 2 -6.29 -3.94 -65.22
CA HIS A 2 -6.99 -5.21 -65.46
C HIS A 2 -7.80 -5.64 -64.22
N PRO A 3 -9.07 -6.06 -64.35
CA PRO A 3 -9.93 -6.45 -63.22
C PRO A 3 -9.32 -7.59 -62.37
N LEU A 4 -8.44 -8.39 -62.97
CA LEU A 4 -7.66 -9.44 -62.31
C LEU A 4 -6.73 -8.90 -61.22
N HIS A 5 -6.13 -7.72 -61.40
CA HIS A 5 -5.25 -7.12 -60.39
C HIS A 5 -6.04 -6.60 -59.18
N VAL A 6 -7.25 -6.08 -59.41
CA VAL A 6 -8.14 -5.62 -58.34
C VAL A 6 -8.64 -6.80 -57.52
N ALA A 7 -9.04 -7.90 -58.18
CA ALA A 7 -9.46 -9.13 -57.50
C ALA A 7 -8.32 -9.73 -56.65
N ALA A 8 -7.09 -9.75 -57.17
CA ALA A 8 -5.93 -10.23 -56.42
C ALA A 8 -5.60 -9.35 -55.19
N ALA A 9 -5.71 -8.02 -55.33
CA ALA A 9 -5.49 -7.10 -54.21
C ALA A 9 -6.55 -7.27 -53.10
N VAL A 10 -7.82 -7.44 -53.45
CA VAL A 10 -8.88 -7.69 -52.47
C VAL A 10 -8.69 -9.03 -51.76
N LEU A 11 -8.31 -10.08 -52.49
CA LEU A 11 -8.05 -11.40 -51.91
C LEU A 11 -6.90 -11.36 -50.89
N THR A 12 -5.81 -10.67 -51.21
CA THR A 12 -4.64 -10.56 -50.31
C THR A 12 -4.98 -9.81 -49.02
N ILE A 13 -5.77 -8.74 -49.09
CA ILE A 13 -6.24 -8.00 -47.90
C ILE A 13 -7.11 -8.90 -47.01
N LEU A 14 -8.03 -9.67 -47.61
CA LEU A 14 -8.90 -10.58 -46.84
C LEU A 14 -8.12 -11.70 -46.16
N VAL A 15 -7.14 -12.29 -46.86
CA VAL A 15 -6.26 -13.33 -46.30
C VAL A 15 -5.43 -12.78 -45.14
N MET A 16 -4.85 -11.58 -45.29
CA MET A 16 -4.09 -10.91 -44.25
C MET A 16 -4.95 -10.62 -43.01
N GLY A 17 -6.17 -10.11 -43.21
CA GLY A 17 -7.12 -9.85 -42.12
C GLY A 17 -7.51 -11.13 -41.37
N ALA A 18 -7.75 -12.23 -42.07
CA ALA A 18 -8.05 -13.52 -41.46
C ALA A 18 -6.86 -14.07 -40.64
N ALA A 19 -5.63 -13.93 -41.14
CA ALA A 19 -4.43 -14.35 -40.43
C ALA A 19 -4.21 -13.55 -39.13
N ILE A 20 -4.43 -12.23 -39.16
CA ILE A 20 -4.33 -11.37 -37.98
C ILE A 20 -5.39 -11.76 -36.93
N ALA A 21 -6.65 -11.96 -37.35
CA ALA A 21 -7.72 -12.34 -36.45
C ALA A 21 -7.52 -13.72 -35.80
N ALA A 22 -7.04 -14.70 -36.57
CA ALA A 22 -6.72 -16.04 -36.07
C ALA A 22 -5.53 -16.01 -35.09
N GLY A 23 -4.46 -15.28 -35.43
CA GLY A 23 -3.30 -15.10 -34.54
C GLY A 23 -3.68 -14.40 -33.23
N GLY A 24 -4.47 -13.32 -33.31
CA GLY A 24 -4.97 -12.62 -32.13
C GLY A 24 -5.82 -13.51 -31.22
N ARG A 25 -6.73 -14.32 -31.79
CA ARG A 25 -7.52 -15.28 -31.01
C ARG A 25 -6.66 -16.36 -30.34
N ALA A 26 -5.61 -16.84 -31.00
CA ALA A 26 -4.70 -17.82 -30.42
C ALA A 26 -3.92 -17.25 -29.22
N VAL A 27 -3.47 -15.99 -29.30
CA VAL A 27 -2.80 -15.29 -28.19
C VAL A 27 -3.75 -15.10 -27.01
N LEU A 28 -4.97 -14.59 -27.25
CA LEU A 28 -5.97 -14.39 -26.21
C LEU A 28 -6.37 -15.71 -25.51
N HIS A 29 -6.52 -16.80 -26.26
CA HIS A 29 -6.77 -18.12 -25.66
C HIS A 29 -5.60 -18.62 -24.81
N GLY A 30 -4.35 -18.38 -25.25
CA GLY A 30 -3.15 -18.73 -24.50
C GLY A 30 -3.02 -17.92 -23.20
N GLU A 31 -3.31 -16.62 -23.23
CA GLU A 31 -3.31 -15.77 -22.04
C GLU A 31 -4.41 -16.17 -21.05
N ASN A 32 -5.64 -16.39 -21.52
CA ASN A 32 -6.74 -16.85 -20.70
C ASN A 32 -6.46 -18.22 -20.05
N GLY A 33 -5.84 -19.14 -20.79
CA GLY A 33 -5.39 -20.43 -20.28
C GLY A 33 -4.32 -20.31 -19.19
N ARG A 34 -3.36 -19.39 -19.36
CA ARG A 34 -2.29 -19.14 -18.37
C ARG A 34 -2.83 -18.43 -17.12
N VAL A 35 -3.78 -17.51 -17.28
CA VAL A 35 -4.48 -16.86 -16.17
C VAL A 35 -5.33 -17.87 -15.40
N ALA A 36 -6.07 -18.75 -16.09
CA ALA A 36 -6.83 -19.83 -15.46
C ALA A 36 -5.93 -20.84 -14.74
N ALA A 37 -4.81 -21.24 -15.35
CA ALA A 37 -3.82 -22.13 -14.72
C ALA A 37 -3.17 -21.48 -13.48
N ARG A 38 -2.89 -20.16 -13.53
CA ARG A 38 -2.36 -19.40 -12.40
C ARG A 38 -3.39 -19.23 -11.29
N ALA A 39 -4.66 -19.03 -11.64
CA ALA A 39 -5.76 -18.98 -10.68
C ALA A 39 -5.96 -20.34 -9.98
N GLN A 40 -5.88 -21.45 -10.71
CA GLN A 40 -5.92 -22.80 -10.14
C GLN A 40 -4.69 -23.11 -9.28
N ALA A 41 -3.49 -22.71 -9.69
CA ALA A 41 -2.28 -22.83 -8.87
C ALA A 41 -2.36 -21.97 -7.59
N GLY A 42 -2.97 -20.79 -7.66
CA GLY A 42 -3.26 -19.93 -6.51
C GLY A 42 -4.26 -20.56 -5.54
N MET A 43 -5.34 -21.18 -6.05
CA MET A 43 -6.34 -21.87 -5.25
C MET A 43 -5.79 -23.15 -4.59
N ALA A 44 -4.92 -23.89 -5.28
CA ALA A 44 -4.25 -25.07 -4.71
C ALA A 44 -3.21 -24.70 -3.62
N ALA A 45 -2.57 -23.53 -3.75
CA ALA A 45 -1.62 -23.01 -2.75
C ALA A 45 -2.29 -22.29 -1.56
N GLN A 46 -3.59 -21.98 -1.65
CA GLN A 46 -4.35 -21.31 -0.57
C GLN A 46 -5.18 -22.25 0.30
N SER A 47 -5.14 -23.57 0.05
CA SER A 47 -5.67 -24.57 0.98
C SER A 47 -4.62 -24.95 2.04
N GLU A 48 -4.00 -23.94 2.65
CA GLU A 48 -3.34 -24.10 3.94
C GLU A 48 -4.30 -23.52 4.97
N ALA A 49 -4.77 -24.39 5.86
CA ALA A 49 -5.64 -24.04 6.97
C ALA A 49 -5.17 -22.75 7.65
N PRO A 50 -6.09 -21.91 8.17
CA PRO A 50 -5.75 -20.61 8.73
C PRO A 50 -4.54 -20.72 9.66
N ALA A 51 -3.52 -19.88 9.41
CA ALA A 51 -2.27 -19.79 10.18
C ALA A 51 -2.49 -19.47 11.69
N THR A 52 -3.74 -19.39 12.14
CA THR A 52 -4.15 -19.45 13.53
C THR A 52 -3.84 -20.80 14.19
N SER A 53 -3.60 -21.89 13.43
CA SER A 53 -3.22 -23.19 14.01
C SER A 53 -1.75 -23.24 14.52
N ALA A 54 -0.89 -22.32 14.04
CA ALA A 54 0.54 -22.31 14.35
C ALA A 54 0.92 -21.44 15.56
N ILE A 55 -0.03 -20.75 16.21
CA ILE A 55 0.22 -20.20 17.53
C ILE A 55 0.24 -21.41 18.47
N PRO A 56 1.38 -21.75 19.10
CA PRO A 56 1.37 -22.78 20.13
C PRO A 56 0.28 -22.37 21.12
N ARG A 57 -0.69 -23.27 21.39
CA ARG A 57 -1.64 -23.05 22.49
C ARG A 57 -0.82 -22.54 23.66
N PRO A 58 -1.22 -21.44 24.33
CA PRO A 58 -0.49 -20.92 25.48
C PRO A 58 -0.18 -22.12 26.35
N LYS A 59 1.12 -22.43 26.50
CA LYS A 59 1.57 -23.49 27.39
C LYS A 59 0.81 -23.22 28.68
N ALA A 60 0.01 -24.20 29.13
CA ALA A 60 -0.87 -24.07 30.28
C ALA A 60 -0.19 -23.15 31.28
N ALA A 61 -0.84 -22.00 31.55
CA ALA A 61 -0.22 -20.88 32.24
C ALA A 61 0.66 -21.46 33.33
N ARG A 62 1.99 -21.24 33.23
CA ARG A 62 2.81 -21.44 34.42
C ARG A 62 2.06 -20.68 35.51
N PRO A 63 1.80 -21.28 36.68
CA PRO A 63 1.16 -20.56 37.77
C PRO A 63 1.81 -19.20 37.77
N GLU A 64 0.99 -18.14 37.63
CA GLU A 64 1.52 -16.78 37.68
C GLU A 64 2.48 -16.79 38.86
N ALA A 65 3.73 -16.41 38.62
CA ALA A 65 4.66 -16.28 39.72
C ALA A 65 4.03 -15.19 40.59
N HIS A 66 3.23 -15.61 41.57
CA HIS A 66 2.53 -14.71 42.45
C HIS A 66 3.65 -13.87 43.05
N SER A 67 3.59 -12.57 42.79
CA SER A 67 4.37 -11.59 43.52
C SER A 67 4.31 -12.02 44.98
N ARG A 68 5.46 -12.12 45.65
CA ARG A 68 5.47 -12.47 47.08
C ARG A 68 4.45 -11.57 47.77
N ALA A 69 3.59 -12.16 48.58
CA ALA A 69 2.67 -11.39 49.40
C ALA A 69 3.50 -10.36 50.17
N ILE A 70 3.21 -9.08 49.95
CA ILE A 70 3.75 -8.01 50.78
C ILE A 70 3.19 -8.28 52.18
N ASP A 71 4.08 -8.42 53.16
CA ASP A 71 3.66 -8.53 54.55
C ASP A 71 2.98 -7.20 54.95
N PRO A 72 1.66 -7.22 55.23
CA PRO A 72 0.92 -6.00 55.54
C PRO A 72 1.38 -5.36 56.85
N GLU A 73 2.10 -6.08 57.72
CA GLU A 73 2.70 -5.52 58.94
C GLU A 73 4.07 -4.87 58.70
N VAL A 74 4.74 -5.18 57.58
CA VAL A 74 6.07 -4.62 57.24
C VAL A 74 5.97 -3.43 56.28
N VAL A 75 5.01 -3.46 55.35
CA VAL A 75 4.74 -2.35 54.41
C VAL A 75 3.23 -2.12 54.36
N ALA A 76 2.71 -1.43 55.37
CA ALA A 76 1.32 -0.99 55.38
C ALA A 76 1.16 0.25 54.47
N PRO A 77 0.23 0.24 53.50
CA PRO A 77 -0.26 1.47 52.91
C PRO A 77 -0.78 2.38 54.03
N PRO A 78 -0.53 3.70 53.98
CA PRO A 78 -1.07 4.62 54.98
C PRO A 78 -2.60 4.52 55.00
N GLN A 79 -3.18 4.57 56.21
CA GLN A 79 -4.63 4.61 56.38
C GLN A 79 -5.13 5.98 55.92
N LEU A 80 -5.70 6.04 54.72
CA LEU A 80 -6.26 7.26 54.15
C LEU A 80 -7.78 7.27 54.41
N GLN A 81 -8.29 8.36 54.98
CA GLN A 81 -9.73 8.52 55.14
C GLN A 81 -10.35 8.80 53.75
N PRO A 82 -11.48 8.16 53.38
CA PRO A 82 -12.09 8.33 52.06
C PRO A 82 -12.45 9.80 51.75
N GLU A 83 -12.74 10.59 52.78
CA GLU A 83 -13.07 12.02 52.69
C GLU A 83 -11.87 12.93 52.42
N GLU A 84 -10.63 12.41 52.44
CA GLU A 84 -9.39 13.19 52.29
C GLU A 84 -8.87 13.20 50.84
N LEU A 85 -9.47 12.42 49.95
CA LEU A 85 -9.02 12.27 48.56
C LEU A 85 -9.85 13.14 47.61
N GLU A 86 -9.44 14.38 47.43
CA GLU A 86 -10.01 15.27 46.42
C GLU A 86 -9.38 15.01 45.03
N ARG A 87 -10.22 14.93 44.00
CA ARG A 87 -9.73 14.89 42.61
C ARG A 87 -9.28 16.29 42.21
N VAL A 88 -7.99 16.53 42.34
CA VAL A 88 -7.34 17.71 41.77
C VAL A 88 -7.35 17.62 40.25
N GLU A 89 -7.62 18.74 39.60
CA GLU A 89 -7.55 18.85 38.14
C GLU A 89 -6.19 18.35 37.61
N PRO A 90 -6.15 17.71 36.43
CA PRO A 90 -4.91 17.24 35.84
C PRO A 90 -3.87 18.37 35.75
N ARG A 91 -2.72 18.17 36.37
CA ARG A 91 -1.60 19.11 36.31
C ARG A 91 -1.20 19.39 34.86
N ALA A 92 -0.73 20.61 34.60
CA ALA A 92 -0.16 20.95 33.31
C ALA A 92 1.00 19.98 32.94
N PRO A 93 1.18 19.68 31.65
CA PRO A 93 2.27 18.82 31.19
C PRO A 93 3.62 19.39 31.61
N LEU A 94 4.55 18.50 31.97
CA LEU A 94 5.87 18.89 32.50
C LEU A 94 6.76 19.57 31.43
N SER A 95 6.44 19.41 30.15
CA SER A 95 7.10 20.03 28.99
C SER A 95 6.26 19.82 27.72
N ASP A 96 6.62 20.48 26.63
CA ASP A 96 5.96 20.33 25.31
C ASP A 96 6.05 18.91 24.74
N LEU A 97 7.01 18.09 25.21
CA LEU A 97 7.13 16.68 24.83
C LEU A 97 6.11 15.79 25.53
N ALA A 98 5.56 16.24 26.67
CA ALA A 98 4.53 15.51 27.39
C ALA A 98 3.13 15.72 26.79
N LEU A 99 2.98 16.68 25.87
CA LEU A 99 1.77 16.82 25.07
C LEU A 99 1.73 15.71 24.01
N ALA A 100 0.65 14.93 24.00
CA ALA A 100 0.40 13.99 22.93
C ALA A 100 0.38 14.75 21.59
N ARG A 101 1.21 14.33 20.65
CA ARG A 101 1.19 14.94 19.31
C ARG A 101 -0.21 14.75 18.71
N PRO A 102 -0.75 15.78 18.04
CA PRO A 102 -2.00 15.64 17.30
C PRO A 102 -1.94 14.42 16.38
N PRO A 103 -3.07 13.70 16.21
CA PRO A 103 -3.11 12.57 15.29
C PRO A 103 -2.68 13.05 13.90
N LYS A 104 -1.82 12.26 13.23
CA LYS A 104 -1.44 12.54 11.84
C LYS A 104 -2.71 12.67 11.01
N SER A 105 -2.76 13.66 10.11
CA SER A 105 -3.84 13.78 9.13
C SER A 105 -4.01 12.44 8.43
N LYS A 106 -5.22 11.89 8.45
CA LYS A 106 -5.51 10.69 7.68
C LYS A 106 -5.33 11.04 6.21
N MET A 107 -4.48 10.29 5.52
CA MET A 107 -4.46 10.26 4.07
C MET A 107 -5.90 9.93 3.60
N PRO A 108 -6.43 10.55 2.53
CA PRO A 108 -7.75 10.21 2.03
C PRO A 108 -7.89 8.69 1.86
N ASP A 109 -8.98 8.10 2.36
CA ASP A 109 -9.18 6.64 2.45
C ASP A 109 -9.14 5.94 1.06
N ASP A 110 -9.35 6.72 0.01
CA ASP A 110 -9.30 6.39 -1.40
C ASP A 110 -7.87 6.25 -1.97
N TRP A 111 -6.83 6.57 -1.18
CA TRP A 111 -5.43 6.35 -1.56
C TRP A 111 -4.91 4.91 -1.27
N ASN A 112 -5.82 3.95 -1.07
CA ASN A 112 -5.53 2.54 -0.74
C ASN A 112 -4.79 1.78 -1.87
N GLY A 113 -3.50 2.08 -2.08
CA GLY A 113 -2.62 1.29 -2.93
C GLY A 113 -3.01 1.28 -4.42
N THR A 114 -3.72 2.31 -4.90
CA THR A 114 -4.05 2.46 -6.32
C THR A 114 -2.77 2.42 -7.16
N LYS A 115 -2.54 1.30 -7.84
CA LYS A 115 -1.37 1.15 -8.71
C LYS A 115 -1.51 2.06 -9.92
N LEU A 116 -0.70 3.11 -9.91
CA LEU A 116 -0.48 4.00 -11.03
C LEU A 116 0.40 3.28 -12.06
N PHE A 117 -0.23 2.77 -13.11
CA PHE A 117 0.49 2.16 -14.24
C PHE A 117 0.94 3.25 -15.19
N GLN A 118 2.16 3.09 -15.73
CA GLN A 118 2.79 4.01 -16.68
C GLN A 118 2.94 5.44 -16.13
N PRO A 119 3.65 5.62 -14.99
CA PRO A 119 3.94 6.95 -14.48
C PRO A 119 4.84 7.73 -15.43
N VAL A 120 4.52 9.01 -15.61
CA VAL A 120 5.32 9.98 -16.37
C VAL A 120 5.71 11.12 -15.42
N ALA A 121 7.00 11.48 -15.40
CA ALA A 121 7.47 12.64 -14.65
C ALA A 121 7.30 13.91 -15.51
N SER A 122 6.19 14.63 -15.31
CA SER A 122 5.90 15.87 -16.04
C SER A 122 6.72 17.07 -15.54
N ALA A 123 7.19 17.03 -14.29
CA ALA A 123 8.09 18.01 -13.69
C ALA A 123 8.94 17.35 -12.59
N ALA A 124 9.99 18.04 -12.13
CA ALA A 124 10.75 17.61 -10.96
C ALA A 124 9.81 17.57 -9.74
N GLY A 125 9.73 16.41 -9.08
CA GLY A 125 8.86 16.22 -7.92
C GLY A 125 7.38 15.99 -8.24
N VAL A 126 6.98 15.92 -9.52
CA VAL A 126 5.59 15.64 -9.95
C VAL A 126 5.54 14.39 -10.82
N ILE A 127 4.61 13.50 -10.49
CA ILE A 127 4.36 12.25 -11.22
C ILE A 127 2.90 12.22 -11.65
N GLU A 128 2.67 12.01 -12.94
CA GLU A 128 1.34 11.85 -13.52
C GLU A 128 1.09 10.42 -13.97
N ALA A 129 -0.11 9.90 -13.68
CA ALA A 129 -0.56 8.60 -14.17
C ALA A 129 -2.06 8.47 -14.05
N LYS A 130 -2.72 7.92 -15.09
CA LYS A 130 -4.16 7.64 -15.08
C LYS A 130 -5.04 8.84 -14.66
N GLY A 131 -4.63 10.06 -15.02
CA GLY A 131 -5.35 11.29 -14.66
C GLY A 131 -5.09 11.81 -13.25
N TYR A 132 -4.24 11.13 -12.46
CA TYR A 132 -3.76 11.64 -11.18
C TYR A 132 -2.47 12.43 -11.37
N SER A 133 -2.31 13.50 -10.59
CA SER A 133 -1.07 14.23 -10.42
C SER A 133 -0.62 14.12 -8.96
N VAL A 134 0.57 13.60 -8.74
CA VAL A 134 1.15 13.33 -7.42
C VAL A 134 2.38 14.18 -7.23
N ALA A 135 2.36 15.08 -6.24
CA ALA A 135 3.50 15.91 -5.87
C ALA A 135 4.22 15.34 -4.65
N ILE A 136 5.56 15.38 -4.67
CA ILE A 136 6.40 15.04 -3.52
C ILE A 136 6.40 16.22 -2.56
N SER A 137 6.06 16.00 -1.30
CA SER A 137 6.09 17.06 -0.29
C SER A 137 7.53 17.47 0.05
N GLY A 138 7.77 18.78 0.15
CA GLY A 138 9.06 19.33 0.60
C GLY A 138 10.13 19.42 -0.49
N VAL A 139 9.75 19.34 -1.77
CA VAL A 139 10.63 19.68 -2.89
C VAL A 139 10.10 20.90 -3.63
N ASP A 140 11.00 21.74 -4.11
CA ASP A 140 10.65 22.80 -5.05
C ASP A 140 10.45 22.18 -6.44
N ILE A 141 9.25 22.35 -6.99
CA ILE A 141 8.88 21.80 -8.30
C ILE A 141 9.51 22.66 -9.39
N VAL A 142 10.29 22.04 -10.27
CA VAL A 142 10.90 22.66 -11.46
C VAL A 142 10.30 22.03 -12.71
N ARG A 143 9.79 22.84 -13.63
CA ARG A 143 9.15 22.35 -14.86
C ARG A 143 10.18 21.79 -15.86
N GLN A 144 9.73 20.96 -16.81
CA GLN A 144 10.61 20.40 -17.85
C GLN A 144 11.28 21.46 -18.74
N ASP A 145 10.67 22.64 -18.88
CA ASP A 145 11.20 23.77 -19.62
C ASP A 145 12.09 24.70 -18.78
N GLU A 146 12.31 24.38 -17.51
CA GLU A 146 13.07 25.18 -16.56
C GLU A 146 14.41 24.54 -16.20
N THR A 147 15.40 25.39 -15.91
CA THR A 147 16.72 24.95 -15.47
C THR A 147 16.75 24.80 -13.96
N CYS A 148 17.06 23.60 -13.48
CA CYS A 148 17.33 23.38 -12.06
C CYS A 148 18.76 23.83 -11.73
N THR A 149 18.93 24.64 -10.68
CA THR A 149 20.26 25.06 -10.20
C THR A 149 20.44 24.68 -8.74
N ASP A 150 21.49 23.91 -8.45
CA ASP A 150 21.85 23.51 -7.09
C ASP A 150 23.37 23.34 -6.96
N GLY A 151 23.95 23.82 -5.86
CA GLY A 151 25.38 23.70 -5.58
C GLY A 151 26.32 24.24 -6.68
N GLY A 152 25.88 25.28 -7.42
CA GLY A 152 26.64 25.85 -8.54
C GLY A 152 26.61 25.00 -9.83
N LYS A 153 25.75 23.99 -9.90
CA LYS A 153 25.53 23.14 -11.07
C LYS A 153 24.14 23.38 -11.64
N SER A 154 24.00 23.24 -12.95
CA SER A 154 22.75 23.47 -13.67
C SER A 154 22.35 22.23 -14.49
N TRP A 155 21.07 21.90 -14.48
CA TRP A 155 20.48 20.83 -15.29
C TRP A 155 19.31 21.37 -16.10
N THR A 156 19.28 20.98 -17.38
CA THR A 156 18.27 21.35 -18.39
C THR A 156 17.64 20.09 -18.95
#